data_AF-A0A5J4R653-F1
#
_entry.id   AF-A0A5J4R653-F1
#
_cell.length_a   1.000
_cell.length_b   1.000
_cell.length_c   1.000
_cell.angle_alpha   90.00
_cell.angle_beta   90.00
_cell.angle_gamma   90.00
#
_symmetry.space_group_name_H-M   'P 1'
#
loop_
_entity.id
_entity.type
_entity.pdbx_description
1 polymer ?
#
loop_
_entity_poly.entity_id
_entity_poly.type
_entity_poly.pdbx_seq_one_letter_code
_entity_poly.pdbx_strand_id
1 'polypeptide(L)'
;QTTSPVLKTDGDAILRLINVTLSSDKRVKDQESQQITSYPSSTDKTTPFLEAHGILVVLKDVVIEPSNFINSNVILLSGSQGANSHQFLAENSIFEVQNNPGSQSFINIIQFTVVIKGSIFEGQRRNINKNENRRSSLKKDIMNVVQQETCEWSTASVNIFDGVGFFESTTIKDLSEGAMKVGKGGIVTLKNSVLLYNNIPTDSKLGRNIICGGTTSSPAQLLAESSSFSEAGVENKNKWVLADRDTCKITGSLG
;
A
#
# COMPACT_ATOMS: atom_id res chain seq x y z
N GLN A 1 -6.25 -24.52 9.21
CA GLN A 1 -5.78 -23.35 8.46
C GLN A 1 -6.31 -23.45 7.05
N THR A 2 -6.91 -22.38 6.52
CA THR A 2 -7.29 -22.30 5.11
C THR A 2 -6.03 -22.11 4.28
N THR A 3 -5.79 -22.99 3.32
CA THR A 3 -4.61 -22.94 2.43
C THR A 3 -4.84 -22.11 1.18
N SER A 4 -6.04 -21.57 0.99
CA SER A 4 -6.44 -20.84 -0.20
C SER A 4 -6.81 -19.38 0.13
N PRO A 5 -6.63 -18.45 -0.81
CA PRO A 5 -7.18 -17.10 -0.69
C PRO A 5 -8.71 -17.12 -0.63
N VAL A 6 -9.31 -16.05 -0.12
CA VAL A 6 -10.79 -15.93 -0.09
C VAL A 6 -11.35 -15.79 -1.49
N LEU A 7 -10.69 -15.01 -2.34
CA LEU A 7 -11.00 -14.84 -3.75
C LEU A 7 -9.74 -15.09 -4.58
N LYS A 8 -9.88 -15.90 -5.63
CA LYS A 8 -8.83 -16.15 -6.62
C LYS A 8 -9.36 -15.95 -8.03
N THR A 9 -8.55 -15.33 -8.89
CA THR A 9 -8.83 -15.22 -10.33
C THR A 9 -7.63 -15.68 -11.13
N ASP A 10 -7.84 -16.38 -12.24
CA ASP A 10 -6.80 -16.87 -13.15
C ASP A 10 -7.25 -16.73 -14.62
N GLY A 11 -6.31 -16.74 -15.57
CA GLY A 11 -6.60 -16.68 -17.01
C GLY A 11 -7.37 -15.42 -17.41
N ASP A 12 -8.42 -15.59 -18.21
CA ASP A 12 -9.24 -14.47 -18.71
C ASP A 12 -10.32 -14.00 -17.71
N ALA A 13 -10.17 -14.35 -16.42
CA ALA A 13 -11.16 -14.01 -15.40
C ALA A 13 -11.25 -12.51 -15.14
N ILE A 14 -12.49 -12.05 -14.98
CA ILE A 14 -12.84 -10.70 -14.52
C ILE A 14 -13.53 -10.80 -13.17
N LEU A 15 -12.99 -10.14 -12.15
CA LEU A 15 -13.62 -10.00 -10.84
C LEU A 15 -14.10 -8.57 -10.64
N ARG A 16 -15.35 -8.41 -10.22
CA ARG A 16 -15.91 -7.10 -9.90
C ARG A 16 -16.62 -7.17 -8.55
N LEU A 17 -16.16 -6.35 -7.61
CA LEU A 17 -16.73 -6.18 -6.29
C LEU A 17 -17.24 -4.75 -6.14
N ILE A 18 -18.51 -4.60 -5.76
CA ILE A 18 -19.17 -3.30 -5.65
C ILE A 18 -19.92 -3.24 -4.33
N ASN A 19 -19.67 -2.22 -3.52
CA ASN A 19 -20.38 -1.98 -2.26
C ASN A 19 -20.36 -3.22 -1.33
N VAL A 20 -19.16 -3.78 -1.14
CA VAL A 20 -18.95 -4.96 -0.29
C VAL A 20 -17.88 -4.69 0.75
N THR A 21 -17.99 -5.39 1.88
CA THR A 21 -16.98 -5.37 2.95
C THR A 21 -16.28 -6.73 3.03
N LEU A 22 -14.96 -6.73 2.83
CA LEU A 22 -14.10 -7.89 3.06
C LEU A 22 -13.62 -7.85 4.52
N SER A 23 -13.92 -8.89 5.29
CA SER A 23 -13.66 -8.95 6.72
C SER A 23 -13.10 -10.30 7.11
N SER A 24 -12.29 -10.32 8.16
CA SER A 24 -11.90 -11.57 8.81
C SER A 24 -13.03 -12.19 9.61
N ASP A 25 -13.97 -11.39 10.09
CA ASP A 25 -14.97 -11.81 11.04
C ASP A 25 -15.93 -12.82 10.44
N LYS A 26 -16.29 -13.79 11.27
CA LYS A 26 -17.36 -14.71 10.91
C LYS A 26 -18.69 -13.97 11.11
N ARG A 27 -19.44 -13.78 10.03
CA ARG A 27 -20.79 -13.23 10.08
C ARG A 27 -21.81 -14.34 9.90
N VAL A 28 -22.75 -14.45 10.84
CA VAL A 28 -23.85 -15.40 10.78
C VAL A 28 -25.14 -14.61 10.70
N LYS A 29 -25.91 -14.86 9.65
CA LYS A 29 -27.26 -14.33 9.53
C LYS A 29 -28.23 -15.30 10.18
N ASP A 30 -28.91 -14.84 11.22
CA ASP A 30 -30.00 -15.58 11.83
C ASP A 30 -31.21 -15.56 10.87
N GLN A 31 -31.76 -16.72 10.55
CA GLN A 31 -32.81 -16.85 9.52
C GLN A 31 -34.18 -16.35 10.00
N GLU A 32 -34.44 -16.36 11.31
CA GLU A 32 -35.73 -15.94 11.87
C GLU A 32 -35.77 -14.43 12.13
N SER A 33 -34.76 -13.90 12.82
CA SER A 33 -34.65 -12.48 13.17
C SER A 33 -34.06 -11.62 12.05
N GLN A 34 -33.49 -12.22 11.01
CA GLN A 34 -32.75 -11.56 9.93
C GLN A 34 -31.53 -10.73 10.41
N GLN A 35 -31.17 -10.83 11.68
CA GLN A 35 -30.03 -10.12 12.26
C GLN A 35 -28.71 -10.78 11.83
N ILE A 36 -27.67 -9.96 11.67
CA ILE A 36 -26.32 -10.41 11.38
C ILE A 36 -25.49 -10.25 12.64
N THR A 37 -25.01 -11.35 13.19
CA THR A 37 -24.08 -11.37 14.32
C THR A 37 -22.66 -11.53 13.78
N SER A 38 -21.76 -10.64 14.19
CA SER A 38 -20.31 -10.77 13.93
C SER A 38 -19.65 -11.48 15.10
N TYR A 39 -18.76 -12.41 14.78
CA TYR A 39 -17.85 -13.04 15.73
C TYR A 39 -16.42 -12.68 15.31
N PRO A 40 -15.65 -12.02 16.18
CA PRO A 40 -14.26 -11.68 15.90
C PRO A 40 -13.49 -12.94 15.51
N SER A 41 -12.84 -12.93 14.35
CA SER A 41 -11.95 -14.01 13.97
C SER A 41 -10.60 -13.80 14.65
N SER A 42 -10.29 -14.63 15.65
CA SER A 42 -9.00 -14.62 16.35
C SER A 42 -7.86 -15.26 15.55
N THR A 43 -8.08 -15.59 14.27
CA THR A 43 -7.12 -16.37 13.49
C THR A 43 -6.35 -15.46 12.56
N ASP A 44 -5.04 -15.43 12.80
CA ASP A 44 -4.05 -14.95 11.87
C ASP A 44 -4.28 -15.57 10.48
N LYS A 45 -4.35 -14.72 9.47
CA LYS A 45 -4.47 -15.13 8.08
C LYS A 45 -3.09 -15.35 7.48
N THR A 46 -2.88 -16.51 6.90
CA THR A 46 -1.64 -16.85 6.17
C THR A 46 -1.84 -16.80 4.66
N THR A 47 -3.04 -16.46 4.19
CA THR A 47 -3.41 -16.32 2.78
C THR A 47 -4.10 -14.98 2.54
N PRO A 48 -4.00 -14.40 1.33
CA PRO A 48 -4.59 -13.09 1.04
C PRO A 48 -6.13 -13.17 0.99
N PHE A 49 -6.79 -12.02 1.16
CA PHE A 49 -8.21 -11.91 0.81
C PHE A 49 -8.42 -12.09 -0.70
N LEU A 50 -7.54 -11.47 -1.48
CA LEU A 50 -7.61 -11.51 -2.94
C LEU A 50 -6.25 -11.88 -3.51
N GLU A 51 -6.23 -12.93 -4.31
CA GLU A 51 -5.11 -13.30 -5.18
C GLU A 51 -5.55 -13.25 -6.64
N ALA A 52 -4.98 -12.34 -7.42
CA ALA A 52 -5.39 -12.12 -8.80
C ALA A 52 -4.26 -12.36 -9.79
N HIS A 53 -4.47 -13.34 -10.67
CA HIS A 53 -3.68 -13.60 -11.88
C HIS A 53 -4.51 -13.39 -13.16
N GLY A 54 -5.79 -13.00 -13.02
CA GLY A 54 -6.73 -12.78 -14.12
C GLY A 54 -6.53 -11.44 -14.83
N ILE A 55 -7.28 -11.19 -15.91
CA ILE A 55 -7.13 -9.99 -16.75
C ILE A 55 -7.60 -8.69 -16.07
N LEU A 56 -8.61 -8.75 -15.22
CA LEU A 56 -9.23 -7.55 -14.66
C LEU A 56 -9.83 -7.79 -13.27
N VAL A 57 -9.48 -6.90 -12.35
CA VAL A 57 -10.13 -6.77 -11.04
C VAL A 57 -10.65 -5.35 -10.87
N VAL A 58 -11.91 -5.20 -10.46
CA VAL A 58 -12.52 -3.90 -10.15
C VAL A 58 -13.09 -3.93 -8.74
N LEU A 59 -12.59 -3.03 -7.89
CA LEU A 59 -13.14 -2.73 -6.57
C LEU A 59 -13.78 -1.35 -6.62
N LYS A 60 -15.07 -1.26 -6.30
CA LYS A 60 -15.78 0.01 -6.23
C LYS A 60 -16.58 0.11 -4.94
N ASP A 61 -16.37 1.17 -4.17
CA ASP A 61 -17.02 1.37 -2.87
C ASP A 61 -16.79 0.14 -1.94
N VAL A 62 -15.58 -0.43 -1.98
CA VAL A 62 -15.21 -1.63 -1.20
C VAL A 62 -14.53 -1.21 0.10
N VAL A 63 -14.87 -1.86 1.20
CA VAL A 63 -14.17 -1.73 2.48
C VAL A 63 -13.42 -3.02 2.77
N ILE A 64 -12.11 -2.94 3.01
CA ILE A 64 -11.32 -4.05 3.55
C ILE A 64 -11.03 -3.73 5.00
N GLU A 65 -11.61 -4.51 5.90
CA GLU A 65 -11.43 -4.37 7.34
C GLU A 65 -10.03 -4.83 7.78
N PRO A 66 -9.52 -4.28 8.90
CA PRO A 66 -8.25 -4.68 9.47
C PRO A 66 -8.26 -6.17 9.77
N SER A 67 -7.22 -6.87 9.35
CA SER A 67 -7.04 -8.28 9.67
C SER A 67 -5.57 -8.57 9.87
N ASN A 68 -5.25 -9.47 10.80
CA ASN A 68 -3.86 -9.85 11.04
C ASN A 68 -3.39 -10.85 9.97
N PHE A 69 -2.59 -10.39 9.01
CA PHE A 69 -1.95 -11.27 8.03
C PHE A 69 -0.51 -11.59 8.43
N ILE A 70 -0.20 -12.87 8.59
CA ILE A 70 1.15 -13.35 8.90
C ILE A 70 1.81 -13.82 7.61
N ASN A 71 2.95 -13.21 7.28
CA ASN A 71 3.76 -13.55 6.11
C ASN A 71 2.97 -13.57 4.79
N SER A 72 1.90 -12.77 4.70
CA SER A 72 0.99 -12.75 3.56
C SER A 72 0.56 -11.32 3.25
N ASN A 73 0.33 -11.03 1.99
CA ASN A 73 -0.30 -9.77 1.58
C ASN A 73 -1.82 -9.84 1.82
N VAL A 74 -2.48 -8.70 1.87
CA VAL A 74 -3.96 -8.67 1.91
C VAL A 74 -4.52 -8.84 0.50
N ILE A 75 -3.90 -8.16 -0.45
CA ILE A 75 -4.14 -8.29 -1.87
C ILE A 75 -2.82 -8.63 -2.56
N LEU A 76 -2.81 -9.72 -3.31
CA LEU A 76 -1.72 -10.11 -4.20
C LEU A 76 -2.21 -10.03 -5.64
N LEU A 77 -1.61 -9.13 -6.42
CA LEU A 77 -1.81 -9.04 -7.86
C LEU A 77 -0.54 -9.54 -8.54
N SER A 78 -0.64 -10.62 -9.30
CA SER A 78 0.50 -11.29 -9.92
C SER A 78 0.18 -11.59 -11.37
N GLY A 79 0.58 -10.68 -12.25
CA GLY A 79 0.33 -10.77 -13.67
C GLY A 79 1.37 -11.63 -14.38
N SER A 80 1.06 -11.97 -15.62
CA SER A 80 1.94 -12.65 -16.55
C SER A 80 1.99 -11.86 -17.87
N GLN A 81 3.06 -12.05 -18.66
CA GLN A 81 3.20 -11.38 -19.97
C GLN A 81 3.25 -9.84 -19.90
N GLY A 82 3.64 -9.28 -18.75
CA GLY A 82 3.82 -7.84 -18.54
C GLY A 82 2.57 -7.09 -18.09
N ALA A 83 2.78 -5.86 -17.61
CA ALA A 83 1.77 -5.04 -16.94
C ALA A 83 0.54 -4.66 -17.78
N ASN A 84 0.60 -4.76 -19.11
CA ASN A 84 -0.49 -4.34 -19.99
C ASN A 84 -1.61 -5.38 -20.14
N SER A 85 -1.35 -6.62 -19.74
CA SER A 85 -2.30 -7.75 -19.88
C SER A 85 -3.23 -7.90 -18.68
N HIS A 86 -2.92 -7.21 -17.58
CA HIS A 86 -3.60 -7.38 -16.31
C HIS A 86 -3.89 -6.02 -15.68
N GLN A 87 -5.14 -5.82 -15.25
CA GLN A 87 -5.60 -4.54 -14.72
C GLN A 87 -6.26 -4.70 -13.36
N PHE A 88 -5.99 -3.76 -12.46
CA PHE A 88 -6.71 -3.62 -11.20
C PHE A 88 -7.14 -2.17 -11.03
N LEU A 89 -8.43 -1.98 -10.79
CA LEU A 89 -9.03 -0.67 -10.58
C LEU A 89 -9.67 -0.67 -9.19
N ALA A 90 -9.29 0.30 -8.35
CA ALA A 90 -9.99 0.58 -7.11
C ALA A 90 -10.51 2.01 -7.10
N GLU A 91 -11.81 2.17 -6.88
CA GLU A 91 -12.48 3.46 -6.79
C GLU A 91 -13.23 3.57 -5.48
N ASN A 92 -13.10 4.72 -4.81
CA ASN A 92 -13.85 5.07 -3.58
C ASN A 92 -13.79 3.98 -2.50
N SER A 93 -12.67 3.26 -2.42
CA SER A 93 -12.53 2.10 -1.54
C SER A 93 -11.69 2.46 -0.32
N ILE A 94 -11.96 1.79 0.81
CA ILE A 94 -11.27 1.98 2.08
C ILE A 94 -10.50 0.70 2.40
N PHE A 95 -9.21 0.84 2.66
CA PHE A 95 -8.27 -0.22 2.96
C PHE A 95 -7.74 0.00 4.37
N GLU A 96 -8.36 -0.65 5.36
CA GLU A 96 -7.93 -0.56 6.74
C GLU A 96 -6.80 -1.56 6.99
N VAL A 97 -5.64 -1.05 7.39
CA VAL A 97 -4.40 -1.81 7.53
C VAL A 97 -4.14 -2.10 9.00
N GLN A 98 -4.00 -3.38 9.35
CA GLN A 98 -3.49 -3.75 10.67
C GLN A 98 -1.98 -3.46 10.71
N ASN A 99 -1.57 -2.47 11.50
CA ASN A 99 -0.18 -2.07 11.67
C ASN A 99 0.63 -3.16 12.40
N ASN A 100 1.19 -4.09 11.62
CA ASN A 100 2.02 -5.18 12.08
C ASN A 100 3.45 -5.00 11.55
N PRO A 101 4.36 -4.43 12.36
CA PRO A 101 5.72 -4.20 11.90
C PRO A 101 6.39 -5.49 11.41
N GLY A 102 7.12 -5.40 10.29
CA GLY A 102 7.77 -6.53 9.62
C GLY A 102 6.83 -7.46 8.82
N SER A 103 5.53 -7.15 8.69
CA SER A 103 4.61 -7.92 7.84
C SER A 103 4.81 -7.61 6.36
N GLN A 104 4.48 -8.56 5.48
CA GLN A 104 4.43 -8.34 4.04
C GLN A 104 3.55 -7.13 3.66
N SER A 105 3.77 -6.60 2.45
CA SER A 105 3.04 -5.44 1.94
C SER A 105 1.52 -5.63 1.94
N PHE A 106 0.73 -4.57 2.16
CA PHE A 106 -0.73 -4.71 2.20
C PHE A 106 -1.29 -5.07 0.81
N ILE A 107 -0.94 -4.29 -0.23
CA ILE A 107 -1.10 -4.66 -1.63
C ILE A 107 0.29 -4.92 -2.23
N ASN A 108 0.44 -6.09 -2.84
CA ASN A 108 1.62 -6.42 -3.64
C ASN A 108 1.23 -6.54 -5.12
N ILE A 109 1.88 -5.75 -5.96
CA ILE A 109 1.55 -5.57 -7.38
C ILE A 109 2.75 -6.02 -8.20
N ILE A 110 2.58 -7.09 -8.97
CA ILE A 110 3.61 -7.66 -9.84
C ILE A 110 3.04 -7.73 -11.25
N GLN A 111 3.66 -7.07 -12.23
CA GLN A 111 3.22 -7.11 -13.65
C GLN A 111 1.73 -6.83 -13.85
N PHE A 112 1.20 -5.84 -13.12
CA PHE A 112 -0.18 -5.35 -13.25
C PHE A 112 -0.16 -3.85 -13.56
N THR A 113 -1.17 -3.40 -14.30
CA THR A 113 -1.54 -1.98 -14.36
C THR A 113 -2.61 -1.70 -13.30
N VAL A 114 -2.32 -0.78 -12.39
CA VAL A 114 -3.14 -0.44 -11.24
C VAL A 114 -3.59 1.00 -11.33
N VAL A 115 -4.88 1.22 -11.15
CA VAL A 115 -5.49 2.55 -11.05
C VAL A 115 -6.26 2.64 -9.74
N ILE A 116 -5.85 3.56 -8.86
CA ILE A 116 -6.49 3.77 -7.56
C ILE A 116 -6.97 5.22 -7.46
N LYS A 117 -8.28 5.38 -7.35
CA LYS A 117 -8.94 6.69 -7.31
C LYS A 117 -9.83 6.87 -6.10
N GLY A 118 -9.80 8.06 -5.50
CA GLY A 118 -10.73 8.43 -4.42
C GLY A 118 -10.68 7.49 -3.21
N SER A 119 -9.58 6.76 -3.01
CA SER A 119 -9.49 5.66 -2.05
C SER A 119 -8.63 6.02 -0.86
N ILE A 120 -8.79 5.29 0.25
CA ILE A 120 -8.07 5.55 1.51
C ILE A 120 -7.38 4.29 1.97
N PHE A 121 -6.09 4.39 2.29
CA PHE A 121 -5.34 3.41 3.05
C PHE A 121 -5.08 3.98 4.44
N GLU A 122 -5.58 3.33 5.47
CA GLU A 122 -5.49 3.82 6.85
C GLU A 122 -4.99 2.74 7.79
N GLY A 123 -3.85 2.97 8.43
CA GLY A 123 -3.34 2.09 9.47
C GLY A 123 -4.11 2.25 10.76
N GLN A 124 -4.50 1.14 11.39
CA GLN A 124 -5.07 1.17 12.72
C GLN A 124 -4.03 1.67 13.73
N ARG A 125 -4.33 2.80 14.36
CA ARG A 125 -3.52 3.32 15.47
C ARG A 125 -3.56 2.30 16.60
N ARG A 126 -2.42 1.67 16.89
CA ARG A 126 -2.26 0.93 18.14
C ARG A 126 -2.58 1.90 19.28
N ASN A 127 -3.43 1.49 20.22
CA ASN A 127 -3.58 2.17 21.51
C ASN A 127 -2.26 2.05 22.28
N ILE A 128 -1.26 2.84 21.88
CA ILE A 128 -0.01 2.96 22.60
C ILE A 128 -0.33 3.89 23.76
N ASN A 129 -0.52 3.32 24.95
CA ASN A 129 -0.41 4.07 26.19
C ASN A 129 0.88 4.89 26.10
N LYS A 130 0.72 6.21 26.02
CA LYS A 130 1.80 7.20 25.94
C LYS A 130 2.78 6.97 27.08
N ASN A 131 3.89 6.28 26.84
CA ASN A 131 5.06 6.30 27.72
C ASN A 131 6.31 5.71 27.03
N GLU A 132 6.50 6.03 25.74
CA GLU A 132 7.84 5.89 25.15
C GLU A 132 8.46 7.27 24.97
N ASN A 133 9.54 7.47 25.74
CA ASN A 133 10.41 8.63 25.73
C ASN A 133 10.89 8.93 24.30
N ARG A 134 10.19 9.82 23.59
CA ARG A 134 10.65 10.42 22.34
C ARG A 134 11.90 11.25 22.63
N ARG A 135 13.08 10.65 22.52
CA ARG A 135 14.35 11.38 22.44
C ARG A 135 14.33 12.23 21.18
N SER A 136 14.15 13.53 21.37
CA SER A 136 14.35 14.54 20.35
C SER A 136 15.85 14.61 20.00
N SER A 137 16.27 13.96 18.92
CA SER A 137 17.54 14.27 18.28
C SER A 137 17.31 15.33 17.19
N LEU A 138 18.17 16.34 17.22
CA LEU A 138 18.08 17.56 16.43
C LEU A 138 17.87 17.30 14.93
N LYS A 139 16.81 17.92 14.39
CA LYS A 139 16.58 18.08 12.95
C LYS A 139 17.71 18.93 12.37
N LYS A 140 18.72 18.29 11.77
CA LYS A 140 19.47 18.95 10.68
C LYS A 140 18.59 18.89 9.45
N ASP A 141 18.39 20.05 8.82
CA ASP A 141 17.74 20.16 7.51
C ASP A 141 18.62 19.53 6.44
N ILE A 142 18.57 18.20 6.36
CA ILE A 142 19.12 17.48 5.23
C ILE A 142 17.98 17.32 4.22
N MET A 143 18.02 18.19 3.19
CA MET A 143 17.26 18.03 1.94
C MET A 143 17.51 16.64 1.37
N ASN A 144 16.56 16.07 0.60
CA ASN A 144 16.70 14.82 -0.17
C ASN A 144 18.16 14.36 -0.26
N VAL A 145 18.62 13.59 0.73
CA VAL A 145 20.05 13.34 0.86
C VAL A 145 20.44 12.43 -0.27
N VAL A 146 21.24 13.00 -1.15
CA VAL A 146 21.89 12.37 -2.28
C VAL A 146 23.07 11.56 -1.75
N GLN A 147 22.81 10.57 -0.91
CA GLN A 147 23.78 9.53 -0.65
C GLN A 147 23.21 8.24 -1.19
N GLN A 148 24.09 7.43 -1.74
CA GLN A 148 23.82 6.09 -2.24
C GLN A 148 23.40 5.21 -1.04
N GLU A 149 22.17 5.41 -0.57
CA GLU A 149 21.56 4.62 0.48
C GLU A 149 20.84 3.46 -0.20
N THR A 150 21.22 2.24 0.19
CA THR A 150 20.52 1.02 -0.22
C THR A 150 19.03 1.18 0.11
N CYS A 151 18.18 1.17 -0.92
CA CYS A 151 16.73 1.31 -0.81
C CYS A 151 16.07 0.03 -0.28
N GLU A 152 16.35 -0.33 0.99
CA GLU A 152 15.95 -1.61 1.57
C GLU A 152 14.82 -1.45 2.59
N TRP A 153 13.58 -1.41 2.12
CA TRP A 153 12.44 -1.93 2.90
C TRP A 153 11.96 -3.22 2.27
N SER A 154 11.80 -4.26 3.08
CA SER A 154 11.08 -5.47 2.68
C SER A 154 9.57 -5.27 2.69
N THR A 155 9.07 -4.20 3.31
CA THR A 155 7.66 -4.00 3.69
C THR A 155 7.21 -2.58 3.37
N ALA A 156 6.07 -2.44 2.67
CA ALA A 156 5.40 -1.16 2.40
C ALA A 156 3.90 -1.39 2.20
N SER A 157 3.01 -0.43 2.46
CA SER A 157 1.57 -0.69 2.27
C SER A 157 1.20 -0.97 0.81
N VAL A 158 1.78 -0.24 -0.14
CA VAL A 158 1.60 -0.53 -1.56
C VAL A 158 2.95 -0.80 -2.19
N ASN A 159 3.12 -1.98 -2.78
CA ASN A 159 4.38 -2.40 -3.39
C ASN A 159 4.18 -2.68 -4.88
N ILE A 160 4.98 -2.06 -5.75
CA ILE A 160 4.89 -2.18 -7.20
C ILE A 160 6.21 -2.72 -7.77
N PHE A 161 6.14 -3.84 -8.49
CA PHE A 161 7.26 -4.51 -9.16
C PHE A 161 6.91 -4.86 -10.62
N ASP A 162 7.75 -4.43 -11.56
CA ASP A 162 7.56 -4.58 -13.02
C ASP A 162 6.11 -4.24 -13.47
N GLY A 163 5.49 -3.29 -12.78
CA GLY A 163 4.07 -2.92 -12.89
C GLY A 163 3.88 -1.42 -13.04
N VAL A 164 2.65 -1.01 -13.37
CA VAL A 164 2.29 0.41 -13.52
C VAL A 164 1.27 0.77 -12.45
N GLY A 165 1.48 1.86 -11.72
CA GLY A 165 0.57 2.37 -10.70
C GLY A 165 0.16 3.82 -10.96
N PHE A 166 -1.14 4.09 -10.99
CA PHE A 166 -1.68 5.44 -11.12
C PHE A 166 -2.58 5.76 -9.94
N PHE A 167 -2.29 6.85 -9.23
CA PHE A 167 -2.98 7.25 -8.01
C PHE A 167 -3.51 8.68 -8.12
N GLU A 168 -4.80 8.85 -7.84
CA GLU A 168 -5.50 10.13 -7.93
C GLU A 168 -6.52 10.25 -6.79
N SER A 169 -6.48 11.35 -6.04
CA SER A 169 -7.37 11.59 -4.90
C SER A 169 -7.30 10.47 -3.86
N THR A 170 -6.10 9.91 -3.68
CA THR A 170 -5.85 8.78 -2.78
C THR A 170 -5.16 9.27 -1.52
N THR A 171 -5.66 8.85 -0.36
CA THR A 171 -5.04 9.14 0.94
C THR A 171 -4.35 7.89 1.48
N ILE A 172 -3.11 8.01 1.94
CA ILE A 172 -2.37 6.91 2.57
C ILE A 172 -1.79 7.42 3.91
N LYS A 173 -2.32 6.92 5.02
CA LYS A 173 -2.04 7.49 6.35
C LYS A 173 -1.94 6.49 7.48
N ASP A 174 -1.29 6.92 8.55
CA ASP A 174 -1.22 6.23 9.84
C ASP A 174 -0.62 4.81 9.76
N LEU A 175 0.20 4.51 8.74
CA LEU A 175 0.81 3.19 8.52
C LEU A 175 2.15 3.01 9.24
N SER A 176 2.45 1.81 9.72
CA SER A 176 3.70 1.50 10.47
C SER A 176 4.90 1.06 9.63
N GLU A 177 4.76 0.95 8.32
CA GLU A 177 5.82 0.43 7.41
C GLU A 177 5.98 1.31 6.15
N GLY A 178 5.64 2.60 6.26
CA GLY A 178 5.66 3.52 5.12
C GLY A 178 4.50 3.31 4.14
N ALA A 179 4.38 4.21 3.15
CA ALA A 179 3.23 4.25 2.25
C ALA A 179 3.42 3.36 1.02
N MET A 180 4.59 3.47 0.35
CA MET A 180 4.78 2.85 -0.96
C MET A 180 6.22 2.44 -1.24
N LYS A 181 6.38 1.34 -1.97
CA LYS A 181 7.65 0.92 -2.58
C LYS A 181 7.48 0.79 -4.09
N VAL A 182 8.31 1.50 -4.84
CA VAL A 182 8.47 1.40 -6.29
C VAL A 182 9.75 0.61 -6.56
N GLY A 183 9.59 -0.68 -6.82
CA GLY A 183 10.68 -1.61 -7.07
C GLY A 183 11.13 -1.63 -8.53
N LYS A 184 11.99 -2.61 -8.85
CA LYS A 184 12.47 -2.92 -10.20
C LYS A 184 11.35 -2.85 -11.23
N GLY A 185 11.58 -2.07 -12.30
CA GLY A 185 10.66 -1.86 -13.43
C GLY A 185 9.30 -1.26 -13.07
N GLY A 186 9.08 -0.87 -11.81
CA GLY A 186 7.86 -0.21 -11.38
C GLY A 186 7.78 1.20 -11.94
N ILE A 187 6.62 1.57 -12.47
CA ILE A 187 6.32 2.92 -12.98
C ILE A 187 5.13 3.44 -12.20
N VAL A 188 5.32 4.49 -11.41
CA VAL A 188 4.27 5.06 -10.57
C VAL A 188 4.02 6.52 -10.92
N THR A 189 2.75 6.89 -11.02
CA THR A 189 2.26 8.26 -11.12
C THR A 189 1.41 8.61 -9.91
N LEU A 190 1.82 9.64 -9.17
CA LEU A 190 1.06 10.24 -8.07
C LEU A 190 0.58 11.62 -8.50
N LYS A 191 -0.74 11.80 -8.60
CA LYS A 191 -1.33 13.11 -8.90
C LYS A 191 -1.28 14.05 -7.70
N ASN A 192 -1.41 15.35 -7.96
CA ASN A 192 -1.37 16.40 -6.95
C ASN A 192 -2.35 16.19 -5.78
N SER A 193 -3.45 15.47 -6.01
CA SER A 193 -4.48 15.12 -5.03
C SER A 193 -4.15 13.93 -4.13
N VAL A 194 -3.00 13.28 -4.32
CA VAL A 194 -2.53 12.19 -3.44
C VAL A 194 -1.96 12.76 -2.15
N LEU A 195 -2.43 12.25 -1.00
CA LEU A 195 -2.03 12.71 0.33
C LEU A 195 -1.36 11.59 1.11
N LEU A 196 -0.14 11.84 1.60
CA LEU A 196 0.61 10.92 2.46
C LEU A 196 0.98 11.64 3.76
N TYR A 197 0.54 11.12 4.91
CA TYR A 197 0.82 11.71 6.22
C TYR A 197 0.73 10.69 7.37
N ASN A 198 1.39 10.98 8.49
CA ASN A 198 1.44 10.13 9.69
C ASN A 198 1.92 8.69 9.51
N ASN A 199 2.54 8.36 8.38
CA ASN A 199 3.17 7.04 8.21
C ASN A 199 4.53 7.04 8.93
N ILE A 200 4.81 5.96 9.64
CA ILE A 200 5.99 5.77 10.48
C ILE A 200 6.79 4.60 9.89
N PRO A 201 7.64 4.82 8.87
CA PRO A 201 8.49 3.75 8.35
C PRO A 201 9.46 3.24 9.41
N THR A 202 9.82 1.96 9.33
CA THR A 202 10.77 1.29 10.24
C THR A 202 12.17 1.92 10.22
N ASP A 203 12.57 2.60 9.13
CA ASP A 203 13.77 3.46 9.12
C ASP A 203 13.46 4.84 9.74
N SER A 204 13.35 4.81 11.07
CA SER A 204 12.98 5.93 11.94
C SER A 204 13.90 7.16 11.86
N LYS A 205 15.01 7.12 11.11
CA LYS A 205 15.94 8.26 11.02
C LYS A 205 15.49 9.30 10.00
N LEU A 206 14.83 8.89 8.92
CA LEU A 206 14.52 9.79 7.79
C LEU A 206 13.02 9.98 7.54
N GLY A 207 12.14 9.13 8.09
CA GLY A 207 10.68 9.34 8.02
C GLY A 207 10.15 9.46 6.58
N ARG A 208 10.73 8.68 5.65
CA ARG A 208 10.32 8.69 4.24
C ARG A 208 8.99 7.94 4.08
N ASN A 209 8.14 8.34 3.15
CA ASN A 209 6.89 7.65 2.86
C ASN A 209 7.03 6.69 1.68
N ILE A 210 7.95 6.98 0.76
CA ILE A 210 8.16 6.21 -0.45
C ILE A 210 9.61 5.75 -0.53
N ILE A 211 9.80 4.50 -0.94
CA ILE A 211 11.06 4.02 -1.50
C ILE A 211 10.93 3.90 -3.01
N CYS A 212 11.96 4.34 -3.73
CA CYS A 212 12.09 4.12 -5.16
C CYS A 212 13.48 3.59 -5.48
N GLY A 213 13.54 2.34 -5.95
CA GLY A 213 14.82 1.69 -6.27
C GLY A 213 14.57 0.49 -7.17
N GLY A 214 15.20 0.51 -8.35
CA GLY A 214 15.09 -0.56 -9.33
C GLY A 214 16.39 -1.35 -9.48
N THR A 215 16.64 -1.83 -10.70
CA THR A 215 17.96 -2.33 -11.10
C THR A 215 18.46 -1.51 -12.28
N THR A 216 19.77 -1.54 -12.55
CA THR A 216 20.35 -0.87 -13.73
C THR A 216 19.72 -1.33 -15.05
N SER A 217 19.30 -2.60 -15.12
CA SER A 217 18.61 -3.20 -16.27
C SER A 217 17.09 -2.92 -16.31
N SER A 218 16.48 -2.53 -15.20
CA SER A 218 15.04 -2.27 -15.09
C SER A 218 14.81 -1.20 -14.03
N PRO A 219 15.07 0.07 -14.38
CA PRO A 219 14.99 1.18 -13.43
C PRO A 219 13.54 1.42 -13.00
N ALA A 220 13.37 1.81 -11.75
CA ALA A 220 12.12 2.31 -11.21
C ALA A 220 11.85 3.73 -11.72
N GLN A 221 10.58 4.10 -11.84
CA GLN A 221 10.17 5.44 -12.26
C GLN A 221 9.05 5.95 -11.35
N LEU A 222 9.22 7.17 -10.83
CA LEU A 222 8.24 7.84 -9.99
C LEU A 222 7.98 9.25 -10.55
N LEU A 223 6.81 9.42 -11.16
CA LEU A 223 6.26 10.74 -11.48
C LEU A 223 5.38 11.19 -10.32
N ALA A 224 5.79 12.21 -9.58
CA ALA A 224 5.01 12.74 -8.47
C ALA A 224 4.70 14.22 -8.72
N GLU A 225 3.42 14.52 -8.91
CA GLU A 225 2.87 15.89 -8.89
C GLU A 225 2.36 16.27 -7.47
N SER A 226 2.25 15.29 -6.57
CA SER A 226 1.79 15.42 -5.19
C SER A 226 2.78 16.14 -4.27
N SER A 227 2.27 17.03 -3.42
CA SER A 227 2.97 17.51 -2.23
C SER A 227 2.64 16.62 -1.03
N SER A 228 3.63 16.26 -0.21
CA SER A 228 3.39 15.57 1.07
C SER A 228 3.25 16.58 2.20
N PHE A 229 2.43 16.27 3.20
CA PHE A 229 2.19 17.13 4.36
C PHE A 229 2.78 16.45 5.61
N SER A 230 3.45 17.23 6.45
CA SER A 230 3.92 16.77 7.77
C SER A 230 2.73 16.47 8.71
N GLU A 231 3.00 15.82 9.86
CA GLU A 231 2.01 15.53 10.91
C GLU A 231 1.15 16.74 11.34
N ALA A 232 1.61 17.97 11.10
CA ALA A 232 0.92 19.22 11.43
C ALA A 232 0.10 19.83 10.27
N GLY A 233 -0.07 19.12 9.14
CA GLY A 233 -0.76 19.63 7.95
C GLY A 233 0.05 20.68 7.16
N VAL A 234 1.33 20.85 7.48
CA VAL A 234 2.22 21.77 6.75
C VAL A 234 2.84 21.04 5.58
N GLU A 235 2.70 21.62 4.38
CA GLU A 235 3.32 21.13 3.14
C GLU A 235 4.84 20.99 3.32
N ASN A 236 5.33 19.76 3.25
CA ASN A 236 6.75 19.46 3.31
C ASN A 236 7.25 19.18 1.90
N LYS A 237 7.74 20.24 1.26
CA LYS A 237 8.09 20.21 -0.16
C LYS A 237 9.20 19.23 -0.55
N ASN A 238 9.97 18.63 0.39
CA ASN A 238 11.20 17.90 0.00
C ASN A 238 11.74 16.81 0.96
N LYS A 239 10.93 16.02 1.67
CA LYS A 239 11.47 14.99 2.60
C LYS A 239 10.64 13.72 2.74
N TRP A 240 10.29 13.04 1.65
CA TRP A 240 9.44 11.83 1.77
C TRP A 240 9.71 10.71 0.77
N VAL A 241 10.67 10.86 -0.15
CA VAL A 241 11.13 9.75 -1.01
C VAL A 241 12.57 9.41 -0.64
N LEU A 242 12.84 8.13 -0.38
CA LEU A 242 14.17 7.55 -0.39
C LEU A 242 14.39 6.95 -1.78
N ALA A 243 15.43 7.40 -2.49
CA ALA A 243 15.64 6.97 -3.87
C ALA A 243 17.10 6.68 -4.19
N ASP A 244 17.32 5.57 -4.88
CA ASP A 244 18.59 5.25 -5.50
C ASP A 244 18.66 5.89 -6.88
N ARG A 245 19.55 6.86 -7.07
CA ARG A 245 19.64 7.64 -8.32
C ARG A 245 20.09 6.83 -9.52
N ASP A 246 20.85 5.78 -9.30
CA ASP A 246 21.38 4.95 -10.39
C ASP A 246 20.27 4.04 -10.96
N THR A 247 19.22 3.81 -10.16
CA THR A 247 18.18 2.82 -10.48
C THR A 247 16.75 3.33 -10.33
N CYS A 248 16.55 4.59 -9.94
CA CYS A 248 15.25 5.25 -9.87
C CYS A 248 15.28 6.63 -10.54
N LYS A 249 14.34 6.86 -11.46
CA LYS A 249 14.08 8.15 -12.09
C LYS A 249 12.88 8.82 -11.44
N ILE A 250 13.11 9.94 -10.77
CA ILE A 250 12.04 10.79 -10.22
C ILE A 250 11.77 11.96 -11.17
N THR A 251 10.50 12.23 -11.44
CA THR A 251 10.03 13.36 -12.26
C THR A 251 8.82 14.03 -11.62
N GLY A 252 8.42 15.20 -12.14
CA GLY A 252 7.28 15.97 -11.62
C GLY A 252 7.72 17.08 -10.66
N SER A 253 6.93 17.37 -9.63
CA SER A 253 7.25 18.42 -8.64
C SER A 253 8.40 18.03 -7.69
N LEU A 254 8.76 16.74 -7.65
CA LEU A 254 9.88 16.21 -6.85
C LEU A 254 11.18 16.00 -7.65
N GLY A 255 11.14 16.15 -8.98
CA GLY A 255 12.25 15.89 -9.89
C GLY A 255 13.17 17.09 -10.10
#